data_AF-A0A378KQM2-F1
#
_entry.id   AF-A0A378KQM2-F1
#
_cell.length_a   1.000
_cell.length_b   1.000
_cell.length_c   1.000
_cell.angle_alpha   90.00
_cell.angle_beta   90.00
_cell.angle_gamma   90.00
#
_symmetry.space_group_name_H-M   'P 1'
#
loop_
_entity.id
_entity.type
_entity.pdbx_description
1 polymer ?
#
loop_
_entity_poly.entity_id
_entity_poly.type
_entity_poly.pdbx_seq_one_letter_code
_entity_poly.pdbx_strand_id
1 'polypeptide(L)'
;MNTRIRANLLVYPPLLLGTLIIFFLIARQQQLIVLAPSQYLIGGLLICFNLFVLAYHWFENAHPKYSMNKRRVIVLGIHLLGGSIELICSILGIMLHSPGFALAAALSALLLHLPAAVYMIPEVSGAKGIMVPAYIFVVLLNGFFAVSVLMDPSRLPWLVCLFFSLNIYVLCRVFYVVFRIVGLFPYARYTAAILFSCFMLLPIILGTAGNILLVFFILINLFAFQKLLHHSPQQTNDMYLEHQRTELINGVIPVILDKNRVQQIIHQHPEYSSNKSFTDMQLARLFFDLMDIDQNSYLSSAEWLVIAQDWKVESPLKEELFSLIAREEGIDFMSFYQKVWLMGSHFNKPFSITTQMSIKDQANFVFQQLDIYNQGIIGELEFKLLLTEWGLCADEIKKFLQTIPSGLNFEQFYASCPAIWKYYLS
;
A
#
# COMPACT_ATOMS: atom_id res chain seq x y z
N MET A 1 30.83 -3.01 -8.05
CA MET A 1 29.84 -3.11 -6.94
C MET A 1 29.03 -1.82 -6.94
N ASN A 2 27.72 -1.92 -7.17
CA ASN A 2 26.81 -0.79 -7.45
C ASN A 2 26.88 0.26 -6.31
N THR A 3 27.04 1.54 -6.62
CA THR A 3 27.15 2.64 -5.63
C THR A 3 25.96 2.66 -4.67
N ARG A 4 24.78 2.24 -5.14
CA ARG A 4 23.56 2.02 -4.33
C ARG A 4 23.70 0.95 -3.24
N ILE A 5 24.36 -0.17 -3.56
CA ILE A 5 24.56 -1.26 -2.58
C ILE A 5 25.50 -0.76 -1.47
N ARG A 6 26.52 0.02 -1.82
CA ARG A 6 27.44 0.62 -0.83
C ARG A 6 26.73 1.60 0.09
N ALA A 7 25.90 2.49 -0.44
CA ALA A 7 25.19 3.47 0.38
C ALA A 7 24.13 2.82 1.29
N ASN A 8 23.40 1.81 0.81
CA ASN A 8 22.48 1.03 1.67
C ASN A 8 23.23 0.30 2.81
N LEU A 9 24.40 -0.28 2.52
CA LEU A 9 25.24 -0.95 3.53
C LEU A 9 25.91 0.02 4.52
N LEU A 10 26.06 1.30 4.17
CA LEU A 10 26.64 2.31 5.06
C LEU A 10 25.62 2.94 5.99
N VAL A 11 24.34 2.97 5.62
CA VAL A 11 23.29 3.64 6.39
C VAL A 11 22.52 2.65 7.27
N TYR A 12 22.00 1.57 6.67
CA TYR A 12 21.08 0.70 7.37
C TYR A 12 21.74 -0.07 8.52
N PRO A 13 22.87 -0.78 8.33
CA PRO A 13 23.47 -1.56 9.41
C PRO A 13 23.81 -0.72 10.66
N PRO A 14 24.43 0.48 10.56
CA PRO A 14 24.65 1.33 11.73
C PRO A 14 23.37 1.80 12.39
N LEU A 15 22.35 2.18 11.62
CA LEU A 15 21.05 2.60 12.16
C LEU A 15 20.36 1.46 12.91
N LEU A 16 20.35 0.25 12.32
CA LEU A 16 19.77 -0.94 12.94
C LEU A 16 20.53 -1.32 14.23
N LEU A 17 21.86 -1.35 14.17
CA LEU A 17 22.71 -1.67 15.32
C LEU A 17 22.55 -0.65 16.45
N GLY A 18 22.59 0.65 16.13
CA GLY A 18 22.37 1.73 17.09
C GLY A 18 21.00 1.63 17.75
N THR A 19 19.96 1.31 16.97
CA THR A 19 18.60 1.09 17.50
C THR A 19 18.54 -0.10 18.45
N LEU A 20 19.18 -1.24 18.11
CA LEU A 20 19.25 -2.41 18.98
C LEU A 20 20.02 -2.13 20.29
N ILE A 21 21.10 -1.36 20.23
CA ILE A 21 21.83 -0.92 21.42
C ILE A 21 20.93 -0.09 22.33
N ILE A 22 20.16 0.85 21.75
CA ILE A 22 19.24 1.67 22.54
C ILE A 22 18.12 0.82 23.14
N PHE A 23 17.54 -0.13 22.39
CA PHE A 23 16.56 -1.09 22.93
C PHE A 23 17.14 -1.85 24.11
N PHE A 24 18.37 -2.35 23.98
CA PHE A 24 19.06 -3.04 25.08
C PHE A 24 19.25 -2.15 26.31
N LEU A 25 19.68 -0.90 26.13
CA LEU A 25 19.87 0.05 27.22
C LEU A 25 18.56 0.38 27.94
N ILE A 26 17.48 0.61 27.21
CA ILE A 26 16.15 0.90 27.76
C ILE A 26 15.59 -0.34 28.47
N ALA A 27 15.62 -1.51 27.83
CA ALA A 27 15.15 -2.76 28.42
C ALA A 27 15.91 -3.08 29.71
N ARG A 28 17.23 -2.86 29.74
CA ARG A 28 18.04 -3.03 30.95
C ARG A 28 17.60 -2.12 32.10
N GLN A 29 17.06 -0.93 31.83
CA GLN A 29 16.54 -0.04 32.87
C GLN A 29 15.12 -0.41 33.31
N GLN A 30 14.31 -0.99 32.40
CA GLN A 30 12.91 -1.35 32.64
C GLN A 30 12.72 -2.68 33.42
N GLN A 31 13.68 -3.14 34.24
CA GLN A 31 13.57 -4.43 34.94
C GLN A 31 12.45 -4.51 36.01
N LEU A 32 11.62 -3.47 36.14
CA LEU A 32 10.56 -3.34 37.14
C LEU A 32 9.21 -2.96 36.53
N ILE A 33 8.86 -3.47 35.34
CA ILE A 33 7.48 -3.31 34.84
C ILE A 33 6.55 -4.16 35.70
N VAL A 34 6.01 -3.57 36.77
CA VAL A 34 4.76 -4.01 37.36
C VAL A 34 3.68 -3.67 36.34
N LEU A 35 3.00 -4.68 35.81
CA LEU A 35 1.93 -4.48 34.85
C LEU A 35 0.86 -3.58 35.47
N ALA A 36 0.71 -2.38 34.93
CA ALA A 36 -0.34 -1.47 35.38
C ALA A 36 -1.71 -2.04 34.98
N PRO A 37 -2.80 -1.77 35.73
CA PRO A 37 -4.15 -2.20 35.36
C PRO A 37 -4.55 -1.85 33.92
N SER A 38 -4.09 -0.69 33.43
CA SER A 38 -4.30 -0.26 32.04
C SER A 38 -3.65 -1.20 31.01
N GLN A 39 -2.51 -1.79 31.32
CA GLN A 39 -1.83 -2.72 30.41
C GLN A 39 -2.56 -4.06 30.33
N TYR A 40 -3.16 -4.55 31.43
CA TYR A 40 -4.03 -5.72 31.39
C TYR A 40 -5.29 -5.48 30.56
N LEU A 41 -5.92 -4.30 30.70
CA LEU A 41 -7.08 -3.92 29.90
C LEU A 41 -6.73 -3.88 28.40
N ILE A 42 -5.64 -3.21 28.04
CA ILE A 42 -5.17 -3.14 26.64
C ILE A 42 -4.82 -4.54 26.14
N GLY A 43 -4.11 -5.35 26.92
CA GLY A 43 -3.79 -6.73 26.57
C GLY A 43 -5.04 -7.59 26.30
N GLY A 44 -6.07 -7.48 27.14
CA GLY A 44 -7.34 -8.16 26.93
C GLY A 44 -8.05 -7.73 25.65
N LEU A 45 -8.11 -6.42 25.38
CA LEU A 45 -8.68 -5.89 24.13
C LEU A 45 -7.91 -6.38 22.90
N LEU A 46 -6.58 -6.43 22.97
CA LEU A 46 -5.73 -6.93 21.90
C LEU A 46 -6.01 -8.40 21.60
N ILE A 47 -6.25 -9.24 22.60
CA ILE A 47 -6.64 -10.65 22.38
C ILE A 47 -7.95 -10.70 21.56
N CYS A 48 -8.96 -9.91 21.94
CA CYS A 48 -10.22 -9.85 21.19
C CYS A 48 -10.02 -9.38 19.75
N PHE A 49 -9.21 -8.33 19.55
CA PHE A 49 -8.89 -7.83 18.22
C PHE A 49 -8.12 -8.84 17.37
N ASN A 50 -7.21 -9.61 17.96
CA ASN A 50 -6.54 -10.71 17.24
C ASN A 50 -7.51 -11.77 16.77
N LEU A 51 -8.45 -12.19 17.62
CA LEU A 51 -9.44 -13.21 17.22
C LEU A 51 -10.25 -12.73 16.01
N PHE A 52 -10.67 -11.47 16.01
CA PHE A 52 -11.37 -10.87 14.88
C PHE A 52 -10.49 -10.78 13.63
N VAL A 53 -9.27 -10.26 13.75
CA VAL A 53 -8.34 -10.06 12.62
C VAL A 53 -7.88 -11.41 12.05
N LEU A 54 -7.61 -12.40 12.88
CA LEU A 54 -7.26 -13.75 12.44
C LEU A 54 -8.45 -14.42 11.76
N ALA A 55 -9.65 -14.39 12.36
CA ALA A 55 -10.85 -14.92 11.71
C ALA A 55 -11.04 -14.27 10.33
N TYR A 56 -10.96 -12.94 10.25
CA TYR A 56 -11.01 -12.22 8.98
C TYR A 56 -9.95 -12.73 7.99
N HIS A 57 -8.68 -12.88 8.40
CA HIS A 57 -7.62 -13.37 7.52
C HIS A 57 -7.73 -14.84 7.10
N TRP A 58 -8.40 -15.67 7.88
CA TRP A 58 -8.63 -17.09 7.55
C TRP A 58 -9.85 -17.29 6.64
N PHE A 59 -10.87 -16.45 6.76
CA PHE A 59 -12.12 -16.59 6.00
C PHE A 59 -12.22 -15.68 4.78
N GLU A 60 -11.56 -14.51 4.80
CA GLU A 60 -11.59 -13.57 3.69
C GLU A 60 -10.40 -13.72 2.76
N ASN A 61 -10.64 -13.45 1.48
CA ASN A 61 -9.60 -13.56 0.48
C ASN A 61 -8.49 -12.53 0.73
N ALA A 62 -7.25 -13.00 0.75
CA ALA A 62 -6.10 -12.10 0.77
C ALA A 62 -6.11 -11.18 -0.45
N HIS A 63 -5.60 -9.95 -0.28
CA HIS A 63 -5.53 -8.98 -1.36
C HIS A 63 -4.88 -9.60 -2.62
N PRO A 64 -5.40 -9.34 -3.85
CA PRO A 64 -5.06 -10.12 -5.03
C PRO A 64 -3.57 -10.17 -5.34
N LYS A 65 -2.83 -9.08 -5.04
CA LYS A 65 -1.35 -9.03 -5.17
C LYS A 65 -0.59 -10.19 -4.51
N TYR A 66 -1.12 -10.77 -3.43
CA TYR A 66 -0.49 -11.91 -2.74
C TYR A 66 -0.86 -13.26 -3.40
N SER A 67 -2.00 -13.33 -4.06
CA SER A 67 -2.48 -14.54 -4.76
C SER A 67 -1.84 -14.72 -6.15
N MET A 68 -1.29 -13.64 -6.73
CA MET A 68 -0.71 -13.63 -8.07
C MET A 68 0.61 -14.40 -8.18
N ASN A 69 1.31 -14.62 -7.06
CA ASN A 69 2.59 -15.34 -7.05
C ASN A 69 2.55 -16.45 -5.99
N LYS A 70 2.76 -17.70 -6.41
CA LYS A 70 2.80 -18.87 -5.52
C LYS A 70 3.77 -18.69 -4.34
N ARG A 71 4.90 -17.99 -4.55
CA ARG A 71 5.86 -17.70 -3.48
C ARG A 71 5.24 -16.81 -2.41
N ARG A 72 4.49 -15.78 -2.80
CA ARG A 72 3.80 -14.88 -1.87
C ARG A 72 2.73 -15.60 -1.07
N VAL A 73 1.97 -16.49 -1.70
CA VAL A 73 0.98 -17.32 -1.00
C VAL A 73 1.64 -18.17 0.08
N ILE A 74 2.76 -18.83 -0.24
CA ILE A 74 3.51 -19.65 0.74
C ILE A 74 4.04 -18.77 1.87
N VAL A 75 4.69 -17.65 1.56
CA VAL A 75 5.25 -16.75 2.58
C VAL A 75 4.15 -16.16 3.46
N LEU A 76 3.01 -15.78 2.90
CA LEU A 76 1.85 -15.32 3.65
C LEU A 76 1.31 -16.41 4.58
N GLY A 77 1.26 -17.66 4.12
CA GLY A 77 0.89 -18.80 4.95
C GLY A 77 1.85 -19.01 6.12
N ILE A 78 3.17 -18.96 5.88
CA ILE A 78 4.20 -19.03 6.93
C ILE A 78 4.05 -17.88 7.93
N HIS A 79 3.80 -16.65 7.43
CA HIS A 79 3.58 -15.48 8.27
C HIS A 79 2.36 -15.64 9.18
N LEU A 80 1.21 -16.05 8.63
CA LEU A 80 -0.02 -16.25 9.38
C LEU A 80 0.13 -17.38 10.41
N LEU A 81 0.73 -18.51 10.02
CA LEU A 81 0.99 -19.63 10.92
C LEU A 81 1.94 -19.22 12.05
N GLY A 82 3.07 -18.60 11.70
CA GLY A 82 4.08 -18.16 12.66
C GLY A 82 3.53 -17.13 13.65
N GLY A 83 2.79 -16.13 13.15
CA GLY A 83 2.16 -15.10 13.99
C GLY A 83 1.06 -15.69 14.90
N SER A 84 0.30 -16.68 14.42
CA SER A 84 -0.72 -17.36 15.22
C SER A 84 -0.09 -18.16 16.36
N ILE A 85 0.97 -18.93 16.09
CA ILE A 85 1.69 -19.69 17.11
C ILE A 85 2.34 -18.73 18.10
N GLU A 86 3.01 -17.66 17.63
CA GLU A 86 3.62 -16.63 18.48
C GLU A 86 2.57 -16.01 19.42
N LEU A 87 1.39 -15.66 18.93
CA LEU A 87 0.29 -15.10 19.71
C LEU A 87 -0.21 -16.10 20.78
N ILE A 88 -0.61 -17.30 20.37
CA ILE A 88 -1.20 -18.30 21.26
C ILE A 88 -0.20 -18.69 22.35
N CYS A 89 1.05 -18.96 21.97
CA CYS A 89 2.11 -19.30 22.92
C CYS A 89 2.47 -18.13 23.84
N SER A 90 2.42 -16.88 23.36
CA SER A 90 2.60 -15.71 24.24
C SER A 90 1.50 -15.60 25.28
N ILE A 91 0.22 -15.75 24.88
CA ILE A 91 -0.92 -15.72 25.81
C ILE A 91 -0.80 -16.83 26.85
N LEU A 92 -0.57 -18.08 26.40
CA LEU A 92 -0.43 -19.22 27.30
C LEU A 92 0.80 -19.08 28.22
N GLY A 93 1.92 -18.59 27.71
CA GLY A 93 3.13 -18.34 28.51
C GLY A 93 2.90 -17.27 29.57
N ILE A 94 2.14 -16.20 29.26
CA ILE A 94 1.78 -15.15 30.21
C ILE A 94 0.81 -15.69 31.28
N MET A 95 -0.25 -16.40 30.87
CA MET A 95 -1.28 -16.89 31.80
C MET A 95 -0.75 -18.00 32.71
N LEU A 96 -0.03 -18.97 32.14
CA LEU A 96 0.44 -20.16 32.84
C LEU A 96 1.84 -19.97 33.44
N HIS A 97 2.48 -18.82 33.21
CA HIS A 97 3.86 -18.54 33.65
C HIS A 97 4.84 -19.63 33.21
N SER A 98 4.65 -20.16 31.99
CA SER A 98 5.37 -21.33 31.48
C SER A 98 6.51 -20.94 30.54
N PRO A 99 7.78 -21.25 30.90
CA PRO A 99 8.93 -21.00 30.03
C PRO A 99 8.86 -21.77 28.71
N GLY A 100 8.19 -22.93 28.68
CA GLY A 100 8.03 -23.74 27.47
C GLY A 100 7.20 -23.03 26.41
N PHE A 101 6.09 -22.40 26.81
CA PHE A 101 5.29 -21.58 25.90
C PHE A 101 6.01 -20.29 25.49
N ALA A 102 6.74 -19.66 26.42
CA ALA A 102 7.58 -18.50 26.08
C ALA A 102 8.62 -18.83 25.00
N LEU A 103 9.30 -19.98 25.14
CA LEU A 103 10.27 -20.47 24.16
C LEU A 103 9.62 -20.75 22.80
N ALA A 104 8.45 -21.40 22.79
CA ALA A 104 7.70 -21.68 21.56
C ALA A 104 7.30 -20.38 20.84
N ALA A 105 6.87 -19.35 21.59
CA ALA A 105 6.55 -18.04 21.03
C ALA A 105 7.79 -17.40 20.37
N ALA A 106 8.92 -17.37 21.08
CA ALA A 106 10.17 -16.81 20.58
C ALA A 106 10.71 -17.53 19.33
N LEU A 107 10.67 -18.87 19.32
CA LEU A 107 11.10 -19.67 18.17
C LEU A 107 10.18 -19.45 16.96
N SER A 108 8.87 -19.39 17.18
CA SER A 108 7.91 -19.09 16.10
C SER A 108 8.15 -17.69 15.52
N ALA A 109 8.40 -16.70 16.39
CA ALA A 109 8.75 -15.35 15.98
C ALA A 109 10.00 -15.35 15.08
N LEU A 110 11.10 -15.97 15.52
CA LEU A 110 12.40 -15.90 14.85
C LEU A 110 12.48 -16.76 13.58
N LEU A 111 11.83 -17.92 13.55
CA LEU A 111 11.97 -18.89 12.46
C LEU A 111 10.91 -18.77 11.38
N LEU A 112 9.70 -18.28 11.73
CA LEU A 112 8.56 -18.26 10.83
C LEU A 112 8.08 -16.83 10.60
N HIS A 113 7.66 -16.15 11.66
CA HIS A 113 6.94 -14.88 11.55
C HIS A 113 7.82 -13.73 11.05
N LEU A 114 8.97 -13.49 11.70
CA LEU A 114 9.90 -12.40 11.36
C LEU A 114 10.51 -12.56 9.96
N PRO A 115 11.04 -13.72 9.56
CA PRO A 115 11.58 -13.87 8.20
C PRO A 115 10.53 -13.60 7.12
N ALA A 116 9.30 -14.11 7.33
CA ALA A 116 8.20 -13.86 6.41
C ALA A 116 7.77 -12.38 6.43
N ALA A 117 7.74 -11.73 7.60
CA ALA A 117 7.44 -10.30 7.72
C ALA A 117 8.48 -9.45 6.97
N VAL A 118 9.78 -9.71 7.16
CA VAL A 118 10.87 -9.02 6.47
C VAL A 118 10.74 -9.15 4.95
N TYR A 119 10.43 -10.36 4.46
CA TYR A 119 10.20 -10.59 3.04
C TYR A 119 9.06 -9.73 2.48
N MET A 120 7.99 -9.52 3.26
CA MET A 120 6.81 -8.76 2.84
C MET A 120 6.90 -7.24 3.04
N ILE A 121 7.96 -6.72 3.67
CA ILE A 121 8.13 -5.26 3.91
C ILE A 121 8.00 -4.42 2.63
N PRO A 122 8.60 -4.79 1.47
CA PRO A 122 8.45 -4.00 0.25
C PRO A 122 7.00 -3.84 -0.21
N GLU A 123 6.12 -4.75 0.20
CA GLU A 123 4.73 -4.86 -0.28
C GLU A 123 3.72 -4.11 0.60
N VAL A 124 4.18 -3.44 1.66
CA VAL A 124 3.30 -2.69 2.59
C VAL A 124 2.58 -1.55 1.87
N SER A 125 1.30 -1.33 2.17
CA SER A 125 0.52 -0.21 1.60
C SER A 125 0.85 1.11 2.30
N GLY A 126 0.35 2.24 1.78
CA GLY A 126 0.56 3.59 2.33
C GLY A 126 1.86 4.28 1.86
N ALA A 127 2.15 5.43 2.44
CA ALA A 127 3.33 6.26 2.14
C ALA A 127 4.63 5.53 2.50
N LYS A 128 5.32 4.97 1.49
CA LYS A 128 6.47 4.06 1.68
C LYS A 128 7.56 4.65 2.56
N GLY A 129 7.77 5.96 2.50
CA GLY A 129 8.78 6.66 3.29
C GLY A 129 8.54 6.69 4.79
N ILE A 130 7.30 6.44 5.23
CA ILE A 130 6.96 6.26 6.64
C ILE A 130 6.72 4.78 6.92
N MET A 131 5.94 4.13 6.05
CA MET A 131 5.49 2.75 6.23
C MET A 131 6.65 1.76 6.31
N VAL A 132 7.61 1.84 5.38
CA VAL A 132 8.75 0.92 5.35
C VAL A 132 9.63 1.06 6.61
N PRO A 133 10.14 2.25 6.99
CA PRO A 133 10.94 2.38 8.20
C PRO A 133 10.16 2.05 9.47
N ALA A 134 8.86 2.39 9.56
CA ALA A 134 8.04 2.00 10.71
C ALA A 134 7.90 0.48 10.83
N TYR A 135 7.68 -0.23 9.72
CA TYR A 135 7.63 -1.69 9.71
C TYR A 135 8.98 -2.31 10.10
N ILE A 136 10.09 -1.81 9.54
CA ILE A 136 11.44 -2.27 9.91
C ILE A 136 11.65 -2.09 11.42
N PHE A 137 11.32 -0.93 11.97
CA PHE A 137 11.44 -0.65 13.41
C PHE A 137 10.64 -1.65 14.26
N VAL A 138 9.38 -1.92 13.90
CA VAL A 138 8.52 -2.87 14.63
C VAL A 138 9.03 -4.30 14.52
N VAL A 139 9.48 -4.73 13.33
CA VAL A 139 10.07 -6.05 13.11
C VAL A 139 11.35 -6.23 13.93
N LEU A 140 12.22 -5.22 13.98
CA LEU A 140 13.41 -5.23 14.83
C LEU A 140 13.06 -5.31 16.31
N LEU A 141 12.05 -4.54 16.74
CA LEU A 141 11.59 -4.54 18.12
C LEU A 141 11.08 -5.92 18.54
N ASN A 142 10.25 -6.54 17.70
CA ASN A 142 9.73 -7.89 17.93
C ASN A 142 10.86 -8.93 17.93
N GLY A 143 11.82 -8.82 17.01
CA GLY A 143 13.02 -9.67 16.98
C GLY A 143 13.89 -9.52 18.22
N PHE A 144 14.09 -8.29 18.70
CA PHE A 144 14.83 -8.02 19.93
C PHE A 144 14.20 -8.71 21.15
N PHE A 145 12.88 -8.61 21.32
CA PHE A 145 12.21 -9.29 22.42
C PHE A 145 12.14 -10.80 22.24
N ALA A 146 12.00 -11.30 21.02
CA ALA A 146 12.05 -12.74 20.76
C ALA A 146 13.41 -13.35 21.15
N VAL A 147 14.52 -12.68 20.80
CA VAL A 147 15.86 -13.07 21.26
C VAL A 147 15.98 -12.96 22.78
N SER A 148 15.44 -11.91 23.38
CA SER A 148 15.48 -11.72 24.84
C SER A 148 14.72 -12.81 25.59
N VAL A 149 13.55 -13.24 25.09
CA VAL A 149 12.79 -14.38 25.61
C VAL A 149 13.56 -15.69 25.41
N LEU A 150 14.21 -15.87 24.26
CA LEU A 150 15.03 -17.06 24.00
C LEU A 150 16.21 -17.19 24.99
N MET A 151 16.80 -16.05 25.38
CA MET A 151 17.91 -16.01 26.35
C MET A 151 17.45 -16.22 27.79
N ASP A 152 16.25 -15.77 28.15
CA ASP A 152 15.68 -15.89 29.49
C ASP A 152 14.16 -16.13 29.43
N PRO A 153 13.72 -17.38 29.14
CA PRO A 153 12.31 -17.70 28.88
C PRO A 153 11.44 -17.64 30.13
N SER A 154 12.04 -17.60 31.32
CA SER A 154 11.33 -17.47 32.60
C SER A 154 10.96 -16.01 32.90
N ARG A 155 11.51 -15.05 32.17
CA ARG A 155 11.33 -13.62 32.43
C ARG A 155 10.08 -13.08 31.75
N LEU A 156 8.98 -13.12 32.49
CA LEU A 156 7.66 -12.68 32.02
C LEU A 156 7.62 -11.30 31.32
N PRO A 157 8.31 -10.25 31.81
CA PRO A 157 8.30 -8.95 31.12
C PRO A 157 8.75 -9.00 29.66
N TRP A 158 9.69 -9.87 29.30
CA TRP A 158 10.13 -10.04 27.90
C TRP A 158 9.05 -10.65 27.03
N LEU A 159 8.33 -11.63 27.56
CA LEU A 159 7.21 -12.25 26.86
C LEU A 159 6.05 -11.27 26.67
N VAL A 160 5.79 -10.42 27.67
CA VAL A 160 4.78 -9.36 27.60
C VAL A 160 5.16 -8.33 26.53
N CYS A 161 6.42 -7.87 26.50
CA CYS A 161 6.89 -6.96 25.47
C CYS A 161 6.82 -7.59 24.06
N LEU A 162 7.17 -8.87 23.92
CA LEU A 162 7.03 -9.63 22.68
C LEU A 162 5.57 -9.68 22.21
N PHE A 163 4.64 -9.98 23.14
CA PHE A 163 3.21 -9.95 22.86
C PHE A 163 2.74 -8.57 22.37
N PHE A 164 3.14 -7.49 23.04
CA PHE A 164 2.73 -6.14 22.63
C PHE A 164 3.37 -5.72 21.29
N SER A 165 4.62 -6.08 21.01
CA SER A 165 5.25 -5.74 19.72
C SER A 165 4.58 -6.45 18.55
N LEU A 166 4.22 -7.73 18.70
CA LEU A 166 3.42 -8.48 17.71
C LEU A 166 2.11 -7.76 17.39
N ASN A 167 1.48 -7.18 18.42
CA ASN A 167 0.16 -6.57 18.36
C ASN A 167 0.08 -5.20 17.70
N ILE A 168 1.21 -4.55 17.42
CA ILE A 168 1.24 -3.26 16.70
C ILE A 168 0.55 -3.41 15.32
N TYR A 169 0.76 -4.54 14.63
CA TYR A 169 0.14 -4.79 13.34
C TYR A 169 -1.36 -5.06 13.41
N VAL A 170 -1.80 -5.74 14.47
CA VAL A 170 -3.23 -6.01 14.71
C VAL A 170 -3.95 -4.69 14.91
N LEU A 171 -3.41 -3.80 15.73
CA LEU A 171 -3.97 -2.46 15.90
C LEU A 171 -3.95 -1.65 14.61
N CYS A 172 -2.94 -1.81 13.75
CA CYS A 172 -2.92 -1.11 12.46
C CYS A 172 -4.13 -1.51 11.61
N ARG A 173 -4.51 -2.81 11.62
CA ARG A 173 -5.74 -3.28 10.95
C ARG A 173 -7.00 -2.71 11.59
N VAL A 174 -7.08 -2.72 12.93
CA VAL A 174 -8.22 -2.19 13.66
C VAL A 174 -8.41 -0.69 13.38
N PHE A 175 -7.36 0.12 13.55
CA PHE A 175 -7.41 1.55 13.29
C PHE A 175 -7.72 1.86 11.83
N TYR A 176 -7.21 1.07 10.88
CA TYR A 176 -7.59 1.23 9.48
C TYR A 176 -9.11 1.11 9.27
N VAL A 177 -9.73 0.08 9.86
CA VAL A 177 -11.19 -0.12 9.76
C VAL A 177 -11.94 0.99 10.49
N VAL A 178 -11.51 1.37 11.69
CA VAL A 178 -12.14 2.46 12.47
C VAL A 178 -12.07 3.77 11.70
N PHE A 179 -10.90 4.15 11.17
CA PHE A 179 -10.73 5.36 10.37
C PHE A 179 -11.57 5.33 9.09
N ARG A 180 -11.76 4.16 8.48
CA ARG A 180 -12.68 4.02 7.33
C ARG A 180 -14.12 4.30 7.73
N ILE A 181 -14.62 3.70 8.81
CA ILE A 181 -16.01 3.87 9.27
C ILE A 181 -16.29 5.31 9.68
N VAL A 182 -15.35 5.96 10.38
CA VAL A 182 -15.51 7.35 10.85
C VAL A 182 -15.23 8.37 9.74
N GLY A 183 -14.60 7.96 8.63
CA GLY A 183 -14.19 8.86 7.56
C GLY A 183 -12.92 9.68 7.87
N LEU A 184 -12.08 9.21 8.79
CA LEU A 184 -10.80 9.86 9.13
C LEU A 184 -9.70 9.49 8.13
N PHE A 185 -8.81 10.46 7.90
CA PHE A 185 -7.60 10.35 7.06
C PHE A 185 -7.86 9.72 5.68
N PRO A 186 -8.82 10.24 4.88
CA PRO A 186 -9.23 9.59 3.63
C PRO A 186 -8.07 9.30 2.67
N TYR A 187 -7.05 10.16 2.65
CA TYR A 187 -5.89 10.08 1.75
C TYR A 187 -4.60 9.57 2.41
N ALA A 188 -4.62 9.21 3.69
CA ALA A 188 -3.42 8.78 4.44
C ALA A 188 -3.76 7.69 5.46
N ARG A 189 -4.85 6.93 5.21
CA ARG A 189 -5.50 6.09 6.22
C ARG A 189 -4.58 5.00 6.74
N TYR A 190 -3.79 4.39 5.87
CA TYR A 190 -2.92 3.28 6.23
C TYR A 190 -1.70 3.77 7.00
N THR A 191 -1.09 4.85 6.50
CA THR A 191 0.01 5.54 7.19
C THR A 191 -0.39 6.04 8.57
N ALA A 192 -1.57 6.66 8.70
CA ALA A 192 -2.08 7.08 9.99
C ALA A 192 -2.33 5.89 10.92
N ALA A 193 -2.94 4.81 10.42
CA ALA A 193 -3.25 3.64 11.24
C ALA A 193 -2.00 3.00 11.88
N ILE A 194 -0.90 2.82 11.13
CA ILE A 194 0.33 2.26 11.73
C ILE A 194 0.96 3.20 12.74
N LEU A 195 0.98 4.51 12.48
CA LEU A 195 1.55 5.49 13.40
C LEU A 195 0.77 5.55 14.72
N PHE A 196 -0.57 5.52 14.66
CA PHE A 196 -1.42 5.45 15.84
C PHE A 196 -1.18 4.16 16.64
N SER A 197 -1.06 3.01 15.98
CA SER A 197 -0.72 1.74 16.65
C SER A 197 0.62 1.81 17.37
N CYS A 198 1.63 2.35 16.71
CA CYS A 198 2.94 2.54 17.31
C CYS A 198 2.87 3.50 18.50
N PHE A 199 2.24 4.67 18.35
CA PHE A 199 2.13 5.64 19.42
C PHE A 199 1.34 5.16 20.63
N MET A 200 0.43 4.19 20.43
CA MET A 200 -0.30 3.53 21.52
C MET A 200 0.53 2.48 22.25
N LEU A 201 1.25 1.60 21.54
CA LEU A 201 1.92 0.45 22.16
C LEU A 201 3.40 0.67 22.48
N LEU A 202 4.13 1.52 21.76
CA LEU A 202 5.54 1.78 22.06
C LEU A 202 5.76 2.35 23.47
N PRO A 203 4.90 3.23 24.03
CA PRO A 203 5.00 3.64 25.42
C PRO A 203 4.86 2.50 26.42
N ILE A 204 4.09 1.46 26.10
CA ILE A 204 3.93 0.27 26.93
C ILE A 204 5.21 -0.59 26.87
N ILE A 205 5.84 -0.68 25.70
CA ILE A 205 6.98 -1.58 25.45
C ILE A 205 8.32 -0.94 25.87
N LEU A 206 8.57 0.32 25.48
CA LEU A 206 9.85 1.02 25.64
C LEU A 206 9.74 2.32 26.46
N GLY A 207 8.55 2.61 27.02
CA GLY A 207 8.29 3.92 27.61
C GLY A 207 8.15 5.02 26.56
N THR A 208 8.04 6.28 27.00
CA THR A 208 7.89 7.44 26.11
C THR A 208 9.02 7.58 25.09
N ALA A 209 10.21 7.08 25.43
CA ALA A 209 11.36 7.00 24.54
C ALA A 209 11.06 6.19 23.25
N GLY A 210 10.18 5.18 23.30
CA GLY A 210 9.82 4.39 22.12
C GLY A 210 9.26 5.23 20.98
N ASN A 211 8.37 6.18 21.28
CA ASN A 211 7.80 7.09 20.28
C ASN A 211 8.87 8.01 19.66
N ILE A 212 9.75 8.54 20.51
CA ILE A 212 10.86 9.40 20.10
C ILE A 212 11.78 8.62 19.15
N LEU A 213 12.15 7.40 19.51
CA LEU A 213 13.00 6.53 18.70
C LEU A 213 12.39 6.20 17.35
N LEU A 214 11.09 5.89 17.30
CA LEU A 214 10.40 5.66 16.03
C LEU A 214 10.48 6.89 15.11
N VAL A 215 10.18 8.08 15.65
CA VAL A 215 10.21 9.32 14.87
C VAL A 215 11.62 9.59 14.34
N PHE A 216 12.65 9.48 15.19
CA PHE A 216 14.04 9.65 14.75
C PHE A 216 14.45 8.58 13.73
N PHE A 217 14.03 7.33 13.90
CA PHE A 217 14.32 6.26 12.96
C PHE A 217 13.74 6.55 11.57
N ILE A 218 12.49 7.02 11.51
CA ILE A 218 11.84 7.45 10.26
C ILE A 218 12.58 8.65 9.65
N LEU A 219 12.88 9.68 10.45
CA LEU A 219 13.56 10.89 9.96
C LEU A 219 14.96 10.60 9.43
N ILE A 220 15.76 9.78 10.12
CA ILE A 220 17.09 9.37 9.66
C ILE A 220 16.97 8.55 8.38
N ASN A 221 15.98 7.65 8.29
CA ASN A 221 15.74 6.88 7.08
C ASN A 221 15.39 7.78 5.89
N LEU A 222 14.49 8.74 6.07
CA LEU A 222 14.12 9.73 5.06
C LEU A 222 15.31 10.60 4.65
N PHE A 223 16.08 11.10 5.62
CA PHE A 223 17.27 11.90 5.35
C PHE A 223 18.30 11.11 4.54
N ALA A 224 18.58 9.88 4.95
CA ALA A 224 19.51 9.02 4.24
C ALA A 224 19.03 8.69 2.83
N PHE A 225 17.73 8.44 2.65
CA PHE A 225 17.15 8.26 1.33
C PHE A 225 17.32 9.49 0.45
N GLN A 226 16.97 10.68 0.94
CA GLN A 226 17.04 11.90 0.14
C GLN A 226 18.47 12.36 -0.18
N LYS A 227 19.41 12.20 0.76
CA LYS A 227 20.73 12.83 0.69
C LYS A 227 21.87 11.87 0.39
N LEU A 228 21.76 10.60 0.78
CA LEU A 228 22.85 9.62 0.66
C LEU A 228 22.60 8.60 -0.45
N LEU A 229 21.34 8.39 -0.82
CA LEU A 229 20.96 7.46 -1.88
C LEU A 229 20.53 8.24 -3.13
N HIS A 230 21.29 8.07 -4.23
CA HIS A 230 20.90 8.63 -5.53
C HIS A 230 19.67 7.87 -6.08
N HIS A 231 18.49 8.42 -5.78
CA HIS A 231 17.20 7.94 -6.25
C HIS A 231 16.69 8.77 -7.43
N SER A 232 15.90 8.14 -8.30
CA SER A 232 15.21 8.86 -9.36
C SER A 232 14.06 9.72 -8.77
N PRO A 233 13.61 10.75 -9.48
CA PRO A 233 12.44 11.54 -9.07
C PRO A 233 11.20 10.67 -8.82
N GLN A 234 11.02 9.62 -9.63
CA GLN A 234 9.95 8.62 -9.46
C GLN A 234 10.03 7.90 -8.10
N GLN A 235 11.18 7.34 -7.75
CA GLN A 235 11.37 6.65 -6.46
C GLN A 235 11.17 7.58 -5.26
N THR A 236 11.42 8.87 -5.45
CA THR A 236 11.21 9.90 -4.43
C THR A 236 9.72 10.19 -4.26
N ASN A 237 8.95 10.29 -5.34
CA ASN A 237 7.49 10.46 -5.27
C ASN A 237 6.81 9.25 -4.62
N ASP A 238 7.21 8.02 -4.99
CA ASP A 238 6.67 6.77 -4.40
C ASP A 238 6.79 6.72 -2.87
N MET A 239 7.76 7.44 -2.28
CA MET A 239 7.90 7.52 -0.82
C MET A 239 6.78 8.28 -0.14
N TYR A 240 6.26 9.32 -0.79
CA TYR A 240 5.29 10.24 -0.19
C TYR A 240 3.85 9.90 -0.59
N LEU A 241 3.67 9.10 -1.64
CA LEU A 241 2.37 8.71 -2.15
C LEU A 241 1.72 7.61 -1.30
N GLU A 242 0.47 7.85 -0.90
CA GLU A 242 -0.35 6.87 -0.20
C GLU A 242 -0.91 5.85 -1.19
N HIS A 243 -0.38 4.63 -1.16
CA HIS A 243 -0.92 3.53 -1.96
C HIS A 243 -2.12 2.91 -1.23
N GLN A 244 -3.34 3.11 -1.75
CA GLN A 244 -4.58 2.61 -1.15
C GLN A 244 -4.83 1.12 -1.45
N ARG A 245 -5.62 0.44 -0.60
CA ARG A 245 -5.93 -1.00 -0.72
C ARG A 245 -7.22 -1.32 -1.49
N THR A 246 -8.11 -0.35 -1.64
CA THR A 246 -9.54 -0.60 -1.92
C THR A 246 -10.05 0.04 -3.19
N GLU A 247 -9.22 0.78 -3.92
CA GLU A 247 -9.66 1.54 -5.09
C GLU A 247 -9.37 0.77 -6.39
N LEU A 248 -10.43 0.50 -7.16
CA LEU A 248 -10.37 0.05 -8.56
C LEU A 248 -9.86 1.21 -9.40
N ILE A 249 -8.53 1.39 -9.51
CA ILE A 249 -7.90 2.46 -10.32
C ILE A 249 -8.47 3.88 -10.04
N ASN A 250 -9.07 4.11 -8.86
CA ASN A 250 -9.69 5.40 -8.50
C ASN A 250 -8.68 6.39 -7.90
N GLY A 251 -7.43 5.99 -7.63
CA GLY A 251 -6.42 6.91 -7.07
C GLY A 251 -5.80 7.83 -8.12
N VAL A 252 -5.44 7.29 -9.28
CA VAL A 252 -4.65 8.01 -10.29
C VAL A 252 -5.49 8.74 -11.34
N ILE A 253 -6.70 8.25 -11.65
CA ILE A 253 -7.45 8.69 -12.84
C ILE A 253 -8.57 9.72 -12.58
N PRO A 254 -9.27 9.78 -11.43
CA PRO A 254 -10.32 10.78 -11.22
C PRO A 254 -9.84 12.23 -11.22
N VAL A 255 -8.55 12.48 -10.97
CA VAL A 255 -7.95 13.81 -11.09
C VAL A 255 -7.65 14.19 -12.55
N ILE A 256 -7.57 13.21 -13.44
CA ILE A 256 -7.15 13.38 -14.83
C ILE A 256 -8.17 14.21 -15.61
N LEU A 257 -9.46 14.11 -15.32
CA LEU A 257 -10.49 14.74 -16.16
C LEU A 257 -11.70 15.17 -15.35
N ASP A 258 -11.50 16.11 -14.42
CA ASP A 258 -12.62 16.92 -13.93
C ASP A 258 -13.12 17.79 -15.10
N LYS A 259 -14.13 17.28 -15.82
CA LYS A 259 -14.74 17.97 -16.98
C LYS A 259 -15.26 19.36 -16.62
N ASN A 260 -15.60 19.61 -15.35
CA ASN A 260 -15.98 20.96 -14.89
C ASN A 260 -14.78 21.90 -14.88
N ARG A 261 -13.61 21.43 -14.44
CA ARG A 261 -12.36 22.19 -14.50
C ARG A 261 -11.93 22.47 -15.94
N VAL A 262 -12.07 21.49 -16.84
CA VAL A 262 -11.79 21.69 -18.27
C VAL A 262 -12.75 22.73 -18.88
N GLN A 263 -14.04 22.65 -18.55
CA GLN A 263 -14.99 23.69 -18.96
C GLN A 263 -14.59 25.06 -18.42
N GLN A 264 -14.15 25.19 -17.17
CA GLN A 264 -13.67 26.46 -16.62
C GLN A 264 -12.46 27.00 -17.39
N ILE A 265 -11.48 26.15 -17.73
CA ILE A 265 -10.32 26.54 -18.54
C ILE A 265 -10.78 27.06 -19.90
N ILE A 266 -11.67 26.34 -20.59
CA ILE A 266 -12.20 26.76 -21.91
C ILE A 266 -12.95 28.09 -21.80
N HIS A 267 -13.73 28.32 -20.74
CA HIS A 267 -14.49 29.57 -20.54
C HIS A 267 -13.60 30.77 -20.20
N GLN A 268 -12.34 30.56 -19.79
CA GLN A 268 -11.37 31.63 -19.58
C GLN A 268 -10.79 32.15 -20.92
N HIS A 269 -10.95 31.41 -22.02
CA HIS A 269 -10.54 31.85 -23.35
C HIS A 269 -11.64 32.69 -24.01
N PRO A 270 -11.37 33.96 -24.40
CA PRO A 270 -12.38 34.89 -24.96
C PRO A 270 -13.10 34.36 -26.20
N GLU A 271 -12.44 33.47 -26.93
CA GLU A 271 -12.88 32.88 -28.20
C GLU A 271 -14.00 31.85 -28.01
N TYR A 272 -14.11 31.29 -26.79
CA TYR A 272 -15.02 30.20 -26.45
C TYR A 272 -16.01 30.56 -25.33
N SER A 273 -15.99 31.80 -24.83
CA SER A 273 -16.80 32.27 -23.68
C SER A 273 -18.31 32.41 -23.95
N SER A 274 -18.80 31.90 -25.08
CA SER A 274 -20.24 31.91 -25.40
C SER A 274 -20.99 30.87 -24.57
N ASN A 275 -22.24 31.14 -24.17
CA ASN A 275 -23.16 30.22 -23.48
C ASN A 275 -23.58 28.98 -24.32
N LYS A 276 -22.71 28.50 -25.22
CA LYS A 276 -22.95 27.30 -26.02
C LYS A 276 -22.66 26.06 -25.17
N SER A 277 -23.61 25.14 -25.12
CA SER A 277 -23.34 23.78 -24.66
C SER A 277 -22.52 23.06 -25.72
N PHE A 278 -21.36 22.55 -25.33
CA PHE A 278 -20.51 21.74 -26.18
C PHE A 278 -20.84 20.26 -25.96
N THR A 279 -20.77 19.44 -27.02
CA THR A 279 -20.77 17.99 -26.88
C THR A 279 -19.46 17.51 -26.24
N ASP A 280 -19.43 16.28 -25.70
CA ASP A 280 -18.24 15.75 -25.04
C ASP A 280 -17.01 15.72 -25.96
N MET A 281 -17.21 15.32 -27.22
CA MET A 281 -16.17 15.31 -28.24
C MET A 281 -15.72 16.72 -28.66
N GLN A 282 -16.63 17.71 -28.64
CA GLN A 282 -16.29 19.10 -28.88
C GLN A 282 -15.47 19.70 -27.73
N LEU A 283 -15.81 19.38 -26.47
CA LEU A 283 -15.01 19.78 -25.30
C LEU A 283 -13.61 19.16 -25.37
N ALA A 284 -13.54 17.88 -25.71
CA ALA A 284 -12.26 17.20 -25.89
C ALA A 284 -11.41 17.88 -26.97
N ARG A 285 -12.05 18.26 -28.09
CA ARG A 285 -11.36 18.90 -29.20
C ARG A 285 -10.83 20.27 -28.84
N LEU A 286 -11.66 21.09 -28.21
CA LEU A 286 -11.25 22.41 -27.74
C LEU A 286 -10.12 22.33 -26.73
N PHE A 287 -10.19 21.38 -25.80
CA PHE A 287 -9.10 21.16 -24.85
C PHE A 287 -7.83 20.68 -25.54
N PHE A 288 -7.92 19.75 -26.51
CA PHE A 288 -6.78 19.29 -27.29
C PHE A 288 -6.12 20.45 -28.04
N ASP A 289 -6.90 21.26 -28.75
CA ASP A 289 -6.42 22.40 -29.54
C ASP A 289 -5.78 23.49 -28.65
N LEU A 290 -6.23 23.63 -27.39
CA LEU A 290 -5.63 24.54 -26.40
C LEU A 290 -4.27 24.05 -25.88
N MET A 291 -4.04 22.74 -25.89
CA MET A 291 -2.82 22.13 -25.39
C MET A 291 -1.79 21.87 -26.48
N ASP A 292 -2.21 21.84 -27.74
CA ASP A 292 -1.37 21.83 -28.94
C ASP A 292 -0.84 23.25 -29.21
N ILE A 293 0.25 23.61 -28.52
CA ILE A 293 0.81 24.96 -28.47
C ILE A 293 1.42 25.32 -29.82
N ASP A 294 2.07 24.37 -30.48
CA ASP A 294 2.70 24.57 -31.78
C ASP A 294 1.74 24.37 -32.98
N GLN A 295 0.50 23.96 -32.71
CA GLN A 295 -0.60 23.78 -33.66
C GLN A 295 -0.27 22.75 -34.76
N ASN A 296 0.57 21.77 -34.45
CA ASN A 296 0.99 20.75 -35.40
C ASN A 296 -0.04 19.60 -35.53
N SER A 297 -1.18 19.67 -34.82
CA SER A 297 -2.24 18.65 -34.71
C SER A 297 -1.89 17.41 -33.89
N TYR A 298 -0.76 17.43 -33.18
CA TYR A 298 -0.28 16.36 -32.31
C TYR A 298 0.21 16.94 -30.98
N LEU A 299 -0.12 16.28 -29.87
CA LEU A 299 0.49 16.63 -28.59
C LEU A 299 1.86 15.98 -28.50
N SER A 300 2.90 16.81 -28.42
CA SER A 300 4.26 16.41 -28.16
C SER A 300 4.42 15.88 -26.72
N SER A 301 5.57 15.24 -26.46
CA SER A 301 5.91 14.75 -25.12
C SER A 301 5.94 15.89 -24.09
N ALA A 302 6.40 17.08 -24.49
CA ALA A 302 6.46 18.25 -23.63
C ALA A 302 5.06 18.78 -23.27
N GLU A 303 4.17 18.90 -24.25
CA GLU A 303 2.78 19.35 -24.03
C GLU A 303 1.99 18.35 -23.20
N TRP A 304 2.16 17.06 -23.47
CA TRP A 304 1.58 16.00 -22.65
C TRP A 304 2.06 16.05 -21.21
N LEU A 305 3.35 16.29 -20.96
CA LEU A 305 3.87 16.39 -19.59
C LEU A 305 3.22 17.54 -18.81
N VAL A 306 2.94 18.67 -19.47
CA VAL A 306 2.22 19.80 -18.87
C VAL A 306 0.80 19.40 -18.51
N ILE A 307 0.05 18.81 -19.47
CA ILE A 307 -1.31 18.30 -19.23
C ILE A 307 -1.32 17.34 -18.05
N ALA A 308 -0.46 16.33 -18.12
CA ALA A 308 -0.43 15.28 -17.13
C ALA A 308 0.01 15.82 -15.75
N GLN A 309 0.80 16.90 -15.71
CA GLN A 309 1.21 17.55 -14.47
C GLN A 309 0.07 18.34 -13.83
N ASP A 310 -0.69 19.09 -14.62
CA ASP A 310 -1.91 19.78 -14.17
C ASP A 310 -3.00 18.81 -13.68
N TRP A 311 -2.99 17.62 -14.26
CA TRP A 311 -3.85 16.48 -13.93
C TRP A 311 -3.30 15.61 -12.79
N LYS A 312 -2.16 15.98 -12.21
CA LYS A 312 -1.49 15.25 -11.12
C LYS A 312 -1.25 13.77 -11.41
N VAL A 313 -1.14 13.39 -12.68
CA VAL A 313 -0.76 12.04 -13.10
C VAL A 313 0.65 11.75 -12.55
N GLU A 314 0.88 10.56 -12.01
CA GLU A 314 2.20 10.22 -11.46
C GLU A 314 3.26 10.15 -12.57
N SER A 315 4.45 10.72 -12.35
CA SER A 315 5.53 10.83 -13.35
C SER A 315 5.82 9.57 -14.20
N PRO A 316 5.91 8.35 -13.65
CA PRO A 316 6.14 7.18 -14.51
C PRO A 316 4.94 6.83 -15.37
N LEU A 317 3.74 7.06 -14.84
CA LEU A 317 2.52 6.84 -15.59
C LEU A 317 2.38 7.87 -16.72
N LYS A 318 2.86 9.10 -16.53
CA LYS A 318 2.87 10.15 -17.58
C LYS A 318 3.67 9.72 -18.80
N GLU A 319 4.95 9.39 -18.60
CA GLU A 319 5.86 9.02 -19.69
C GLU A 319 5.42 7.72 -20.36
N GLU A 320 4.88 6.80 -19.57
CA GLU A 320 4.45 5.51 -20.09
C GLU A 320 3.11 5.60 -20.84
N LEU A 321 2.12 6.32 -20.30
CA LEU A 321 0.88 6.64 -21.03
C LEU A 321 1.22 7.35 -22.34
N PHE A 322 2.17 8.30 -22.31
CA PHE A 322 2.64 8.91 -23.54
C PHE A 322 3.19 7.87 -24.51
N SER A 323 4.11 7.01 -24.07
CA SER A 323 4.72 5.99 -24.93
C SER A 323 3.72 4.96 -25.50
N LEU A 324 2.62 4.70 -24.81
CA LEU A 324 1.58 3.75 -25.23
C LEU A 324 0.54 4.38 -26.17
N ILE A 325 0.40 5.70 -26.13
CA ILE A 325 -0.64 6.44 -26.85
C ILE A 325 -0.05 7.17 -28.06
N ALA A 326 1.15 7.73 -27.92
CA ALA A 326 1.83 8.53 -28.93
C ALA A 326 2.32 7.69 -30.11
N ARG A 327 2.27 8.30 -31.29
CA ARG A 327 2.92 7.84 -32.52
C ARG A 327 4.27 8.55 -32.68
N GLU A 328 4.99 8.28 -33.79
CA GLU A 328 6.27 8.96 -34.09
C GLU A 328 6.18 10.49 -34.01
N GLU A 329 5.03 11.06 -34.38
CA GLU A 329 4.78 12.51 -34.42
C GLU A 329 4.16 13.07 -33.11
N GLY A 330 3.72 12.22 -32.19
CA GLY A 330 3.02 12.60 -30.96
C GLY A 330 1.62 11.98 -30.84
N ILE A 331 0.78 12.52 -29.96
CA ILE A 331 -0.60 12.04 -29.73
C ILE A 331 -1.56 12.83 -30.63
N ASP A 332 -2.17 12.16 -31.62
CA ASP A 332 -3.23 12.77 -32.44
C ASP A 332 -4.55 12.91 -31.66
N PHE A 333 -5.44 13.79 -32.13
CA PHE A 333 -6.72 14.07 -31.47
C PHE A 333 -7.58 12.81 -31.24
N MET A 334 -7.65 11.88 -32.20
CA MET A 334 -8.47 10.68 -32.04
C MET A 334 -7.89 9.75 -30.99
N SER A 335 -6.56 9.60 -30.98
CA SER A 335 -5.84 8.86 -29.94
C SER A 335 -6.03 9.50 -28.57
N PHE A 336 -5.94 10.82 -28.45
CA PHE A 336 -6.23 11.56 -27.22
C PHE A 336 -7.67 11.35 -26.75
N TYR A 337 -8.64 11.55 -27.65
CA TYR A 337 -10.05 11.43 -27.30
C TYR A 337 -10.40 10.02 -26.81
N GLN A 338 -9.98 9.00 -27.55
CA GLN A 338 -10.35 7.61 -27.24
C GLN A 338 -9.56 7.05 -26.05
N LYS A 339 -8.27 7.36 -25.96
CA LYS A 339 -7.36 6.72 -24.99
C LYS A 339 -7.06 7.58 -23.76
N VAL A 340 -7.48 8.84 -23.73
CA VAL A 340 -7.24 9.72 -22.58
C VAL A 340 -8.56 10.33 -22.12
N TRP A 341 -9.23 11.07 -23.00
CA TRP A 341 -10.44 11.82 -22.66
C TRP A 341 -11.60 10.94 -22.19
N LEU A 342 -11.84 9.82 -22.88
CA LEU A 342 -12.91 8.91 -22.51
C LEU A 342 -12.63 8.19 -21.18
N MET A 343 -11.37 7.98 -20.79
CA MET A 343 -11.01 7.34 -19.52
C MET A 343 -11.69 8.07 -18.35
N GLY A 344 -11.63 9.41 -18.32
CA GLY A 344 -12.19 10.23 -17.24
C GLY A 344 -13.71 10.13 -17.05
N SER A 345 -14.47 9.86 -18.12
CA SER A 345 -15.94 9.73 -18.05
C SER A 345 -16.38 8.48 -17.29
N HIS A 346 -15.55 7.44 -17.23
CA HIS A 346 -15.95 6.12 -16.75
C HIS A 346 -15.77 5.96 -15.23
N PHE A 347 -14.97 6.81 -14.57
CA PHE A 347 -14.67 6.74 -13.14
C PHE A 347 -15.75 7.32 -12.21
N ASN A 348 -16.79 7.97 -12.76
CA ASN A 348 -17.87 8.58 -11.98
C ASN A 348 -19.07 7.64 -11.71
N LYS A 349 -18.94 6.34 -11.96
CA LYS A 349 -20.01 5.39 -11.58
C LYS A 349 -19.87 5.00 -10.11
N PRO A 350 -20.83 5.36 -9.24
CA PRO A 350 -20.76 4.98 -7.83
C PRO A 350 -20.71 3.46 -7.69
N PHE A 351 -19.76 2.98 -6.89
CA PHE A 351 -19.64 1.58 -6.50
C PHE A 351 -20.85 1.23 -5.61
N SER A 352 -21.85 0.55 -6.17
CA SER A 352 -22.99 0.06 -5.41
C SER A 352 -23.37 -1.32 -5.90
N ILE A 353 -22.65 -2.32 -5.40
CA ILE A 353 -23.02 -3.73 -5.57
C ILE A 353 -24.25 -3.96 -4.68
N THR A 354 -25.42 -4.13 -5.29
CA THR A 354 -26.61 -4.54 -4.55
C THR A 354 -26.51 -6.03 -4.25
N THR A 355 -26.90 -6.43 -3.05
CA THR A 355 -26.88 -7.83 -2.56
C THR A 355 -27.76 -8.80 -3.37
N GLN A 356 -28.44 -8.33 -4.42
CA GLN A 356 -29.30 -9.09 -5.31
C GLN A 356 -28.63 -9.50 -6.64
N MET A 357 -27.43 -9.01 -6.94
CA MET A 357 -26.71 -9.35 -8.18
C MET A 357 -26.10 -10.75 -8.12
N SER A 358 -26.12 -11.51 -9.23
CA SER A 358 -25.42 -12.79 -9.30
C SER A 358 -23.90 -12.58 -9.22
N ILE A 359 -23.15 -13.61 -8.81
CA ILE A 359 -21.67 -13.56 -8.78
C ILE A 359 -21.09 -13.17 -10.16
N LYS A 360 -21.74 -13.61 -11.23
CA LYS A 360 -21.33 -13.28 -12.60
C LYS A 360 -21.58 -11.80 -12.92
N ASP A 361 -22.71 -11.25 -12.51
CA ASP A 361 -23.01 -9.82 -12.71
C ASP A 361 -22.08 -8.92 -11.87
N GLN A 362 -21.76 -9.37 -10.66
CA GLN A 362 -20.80 -8.75 -9.77
C GLN A 362 -19.39 -8.73 -10.37
N ALA A 363 -18.92 -9.85 -10.93
CA ALA A 363 -17.65 -9.89 -11.64
C ALA A 363 -17.66 -9.06 -12.93
N ASN A 364 -18.79 -9.01 -13.64
CA ASN A 364 -18.97 -8.17 -14.84
C ASN A 364 -18.91 -6.69 -14.48
N PHE A 365 -19.42 -6.29 -13.32
CA PHE A 365 -19.27 -4.93 -12.83
C PHE A 365 -17.79 -4.59 -12.62
N VAL A 366 -17.01 -5.45 -11.96
CA VAL A 366 -15.56 -5.25 -11.80
C VAL A 366 -14.86 -5.18 -13.16
N PHE A 367 -15.23 -6.06 -14.10
CA PHE A 367 -14.71 -6.04 -15.46
C PHE A 367 -14.95 -4.68 -16.14
N GLN A 368 -16.17 -4.14 -16.06
CA GLN A 368 -16.51 -2.83 -16.63
C GLN A 368 -15.79 -1.66 -15.98
N GLN A 369 -15.36 -1.79 -14.72
CA GLN A 369 -14.53 -0.76 -14.06
C GLN A 369 -13.07 -0.84 -14.53
N LEU A 370 -12.59 -2.03 -14.85
CA LEU A 370 -11.22 -2.25 -15.34
C LEU A 370 -11.09 -2.01 -16.85
N ASP A 371 -12.16 -2.22 -17.62
CA ASP A 371 -12.22 -1.90 -19.05
C ASP A 371 -12.41 -0.38 -19.23
N ILE A 372 -11.34 0.37 -18.96
CA ILE A 372 -11.36 1.84 -18.92
C ILE A 372 -11.77 2.41 -20.29
N TYR A 373 -11.46 1.71 -21.37
CA TYR A 373 -11.81 2.12 -22.73
C TYR A 373 -13.18 1.62 -23.21
N ASN A 374 -13.89 0.83 -22.39
CA ASN A 374 -15.17 0.22 -22.73
C ASN A 374 -15.14 -0.52 -24.08
N GLN A 375 -14.04 -1.22 -24.34
CA GLN A 375 -13.82 -1.98 -25.58
C GLN A 375 -14.34 -3.42 -25.49
N GLY A 376 -14.84 -3.83 -24.32
CA GLY A 376 -15.19 -5.21 -24.01
C GLY A 376 -13.97 -6.09 -23.76
N ILE A 377 -12.79 -5.51 -23.59
CA ILE A 377 -11.50 -6.21 -23.44
C ILE A 377 -10.64 -5.43 -22.44
N ILE A 378 -10.07 -6.12 -21.44
CA ILE A 378 -9.05 -5.56 -20.54
C ILE A 378 -7.67 -5.82 -21.16
N GLY A 379 -6.97 -4.75 -21.52
CA GLY A 379 -5.64 -4.78 -22.11
C GLY A 379 -4.48 -4.72 -21.10
N GLU A 380 -3.26 -4.65 -21.64
CA GLU A 380 -2.03 -4.60 -20.86
C GLU A 380 -1.95 -3.35 -19.95
N LEU A 381 -2.41 -2.21 -20.47
CA LEU A 381 -2.36 -0.93 -19.78
C LEU A 381 -3.28 -0.90 -18.55
N GLU A 382 -4.49 -1.44 -18.65
CA GLU A 382 -5.44 -1.49 -17.55
C GLU A 382 -4.94 -2.39 -16.42
N PHE A 383 -4.35 -3.54 -16.74
CA PHE A 383 -3.66 -4.35 -15.75
C PHE A 383 -2.46 -3.63 -15.15
N LYS A 384 -1.66 -2.95 -15.96
CA LYS A 384 -0.49 -2.22 -15.48
C LYS A 384 -0.88 -1.09 -14.51
N LEU A 385 -1.92 -0.34 -14.83
CA LEU A 385 -2.50 0.69 -13.97
C LEU A 385 -2.97 0.09 -12.64
N LEU A 386 -3.76 -0.98 -12.69
CA LEU A 386 -4.26 -1.67 -11.51
C LEU A 386 -3.12 -2.18 -10.59
N LEU A 387 -2.10 -2.81 -11.17
CA LEU A 387 -1.00 -3.39 -10.40
C LEU A 387 -0.06 -2.32 -9.84
N THR A 388 0.09 -1.21 -10.55
CA THR A 388 0.85 -0.04 -10.08
C THR A 388 0.15 0.60 -8.89
N GLU A 389 -1.18 0.78 -8.96
CA GLU A 389 -2.01 1.26 -7.83
C GLU A 389 -1.86 0.35 -6.60
N TRP A 390 -1.77 -0.95 -6.80
CA TRP A 390 -1.55 -1.92 -5.72
C TRP A 390 -0.12 -1.91 -5.15
N GLY A 391 0.76 -1.10 -5.71
CA GLY A 391 2.14 -0.88 -5.30
C GLY A 391 3.09 -2.00 -5.70
N LEU A 392 2.83 -2.73 -6.79
CA LEU A 392 3.79 -3.69 -7.35
C LEU A 392 4.91 -2.96 -8.10
N CYS A 393 6.12 -3.53 -8.09
CA CYS A 393 7.22 -2.96 -8.85
C CYS A 393 7.18 -3.35 -10.34
N ALA A 394 7.81 -2.55 -11.19
CA ALA A 394 7.77 -2.71 -12.66
C ALA A 394 8.18 -4.12 -13.15
N ASP A 395 9.18 -4.74 -12.52
CA ASP A 395 9.64 -6.09 -12.88
C ASP A 395 8.59 -7.17 -12.62
N GLU A 396 7.80 -7.02 -11.55
CA GLU A 396 6.73 -7.96 -11.21
C GLU A 396 5.51 -7.77 -12.09
N ILE A 397 5.17 -6.52 -12.39
CA ILE A 397 4.13 -6.17 -13.34
C ILE A 397 4.47 -6.81 -14.69
N LYS A 398 5.69 -6.63 -15.19
CA LYS A 398 6.15 -7.23 -16.45
C LYS A 398 6.01 -8.76 -16.45
N LYS A 399 6.42 -9.43 -15.37
CA LYS A 399 6.28 -10.89 -15.25
C LYS A 399 4.82 -11.33 -15.23
N PHE A 400 3.95 -10.59 -14.55
CA PHE A 400 2.53 -10.91 -14.51
C PHE A 400 1.88 -10.73 -15.89
N LEU A 401 2.16 -9.63 -16.58
CA LEU A 401 1.63 -9.34 -17.91
C LEU A 401 2.05 -10.42 -18.94
N GLN A 402 3.24 -11.00 -18.80
CA GLN A 402 3.68 -12.14 -19.63
C GLN A 402 2.85 -13.42 -19.44
N THR A 403 2.12 -13.55 -18.33
CA THR A 403 1.29 -14.73 -18.03
C THR A 403 -0.16 -14.57 -18.49
N ILE A 404 -0.56 -13.37 -18.89
CA ILE A 404 -1.93 -13.06 -19.29
C ILE A 404 -1.99 -12.87 -20.82
N PRO A 405 -3.00 -13.42 -21.51
CA PRO A 405 -3.25 -13.14 -22.92
C PRO A 405 -3.37 -11.63 -23.19
N SER A 406 -2.84 -11.18 -24.33
CA SER A 406 -2.99 -9.80 -24.78
C SER A 406 -4.46 -9.50 -25.10
N GLY A 407 -5.17 -8.97 -24.10
CA GLY A 407 -6.61 -8.70 -24.13
C GLY A 407 -7.42 -9.84 -23.53
N LEU A 408 -8.15 -9.56 -22.46
CA LEU A 408 -9.13 -10.48 -21.88
C LEU A 408 -10.55 -9.94 -22.07
N ASN A 409 -11.40 -10.68 -22.76
CA ASN A 409 -12.84 -10.42 -22.71
C ASN A 409 -13.43 -10.85 -21.35
N PHE A 410 -14.70 -10.53 -21.11
CA PHE A 410 -15.35 -10.81 -19.82
C PHE A 410 -15.28 -12.29 -19.40
N GLU A 411 -15.58 -13.24 -20.30
CA GLU A 411 -15.57 -14.67 -19.96
C GLU A 411 -14.16 -15.16 -19.62
N GLN A 412 -13.16 -14.68 -20.34
CA GLN A 412 -11.76 -14.99 -20.06
C GLN A 412 -11.30 -14.35 -18.74
N PHE A 413 -11.67 -13.10 -18.47
CA PHE A 413 -11.40 -12.43 -17.19
C PHE A 413 -12.06 -13.14 -16.01
N TYR A 414 -13.33 -13.54 -16.17
CA TYR A 414 -14.08 -14.26 -15.14
C TYR A 414 -13.40 -15.58 -14.77
N ALA A 415 -12.92 -16.33 -15.77
CA ALA A 415 -12.25 -17.62 -15.57
C ALA A 415 -10.79 -17.48 -15.09
N SER A 416 -10.02 -16.56 -15.67
CA SER A 416 -8.56 -16.47 -15.47
C SER A 416 -8.14 -15.53 -14.35
N CYS A 417 -8.99 -14.59 -13.94
CA CYS A 417 -8.67 -13.59 -12.90
C CYS A 417 -9.58 -13.63 -11.66
N PRO A 418 -9.92 -14.81 -11.10
CA PRO A 418 -10.85 -14.92 -9.98
C PRO A 418 -10.41 -14.16 -8.74
N ALA A 419 -9.10 -14.06 -8.50
CA ALA A 419 -8.62 -13.32 -7.34
C ALA A 419 -8.94 -11.82 -7.41
N ILE A 420 -8.94 -11.23 -8.61
CA ILE A 420 -9.18 -9.80 -8.80
C ILE A 420 -10.64 -9.48 -8.51
N TRP A 421 -11.57 -10.13 -9.21
CA TRP A 421 -12.98 -9.80 -9.03
C TRP A 421 -13.52 -10.28 -7.69
N LYS A 422 -13.15 -11.46 -7.17
CA LYS A 422 -13.63 -11.93 -5.84
C LYS A 422 -13.28 -10.97 -4.71
N TYR A 423 -12.11 -10.34 -4.78
CA TYR A 423 -11.66 -9.40 -3.75
C TYR A 423 -12.54 -8.16 -3.64
N TYR A 424 -13.11 -7.69 -4.75
CA TYR A 424 -14.00 -6.55 -4.73
C TYR A 424 -15.45 -6.91 -4.37
N LEU A 425 -15.75 -8.20 -4.16
CA LEU A 425 -17.06 -8.69 -3.73
C LEU A 425 -17.13 -9.00 -2.23
N SER A 426 -15.97 -9.13 -1.59
CA SER A 426 -15.77 -9.29 -0.13
C SER A 426 -15.54 -7.94 0.55
#